data_AF-A0A9X2J2F3-F1
#
_entry.id   AF-A0A9X2J2F3-F1
#
_cell.length_a   1.000
_cell.length_b   1.000
_cell.length_c   1.000
_cell.angle_alpha   90.00
_cell.angle_beta   90.00
_cell.angle_gamma   90.00
#
_symmetry.space_group_name_H-M   'P 1'
#
loop_
_entity.id
_entity.type
_entity.pdbx_description
1 polymer ?
#
loop_
_entity_poly.entity_id
_entity_poly.type
_entity_poly.pdbx_seq_one_letter_code
_entity_poly.pdbx_strand_id
1 'polypeptide(L)'
;MRELLHLKDPLAWLGLLLAVVLLATPIACQVHRKRAAEARVNEAQADAAREAGRDAVETVGRAATREAQGDALTRSNDKEIRNAQGADARVHPDAHAAGLDSLCRRAAYRDSERCRLREPAPR
;
A
#
# COMPACT_ATOMS: atom_id res chain seq x y z
N MET A 1 43.16 33.24 48.45
CA MET A 1 43.53 32.48 47.23
C MET A 1 44.86 31.74 47.44
N ARG A 2 44.95 30.81 48.41
CA ARG A 2 46.21 30.10 48.69
C ARG A 2 46.00 28.69 49.26
N GLU A 3 44.91 28.02 48.86
CA GLU A 3 44.61 26.63 49.28
C GLU A 3 44.47 25.65 48.10
N LEU A 4 44.83 26.04 46.88
CA LEU A 4 44.81 25.14 45.71
C LEU A 4 46.14 24.36 45.52
N LEU A 5 46.98 24.25 46.55
CA LEU A 5 48.35 23.68 46.44
C LEU A 5 48.58 22.40 47.28
N HIS A 6 47.52 21.69 47.68
CA HIS A 6 47.64 20.34 48.28
C HIS A 6 47.38 19.18 47.30
N LEU A 7 47.23 19.43 45.99
CA LEU A 7 47.12 18.38 44.96
C LEU A 7 48.47 17.76 44.53
N LYS A 8 49.46 17.68 45.45
CA LYS A 8 50.72 16.98 45.19
C LYS A 8 50.79 15.59 45.82
N ASP A 9 49.83 15.23 46.65
CA ASP A 9 49.76 13.90 47.23
C ASP A 9 49.27 12.91 46.17
N PRO A 10 50.08 11.92 45.76
CA PRO A 10 49.69 10.95 44.73
C PRO A 10 48.43 10.15 45.15
N LEU A 11 48.18 10.03 46.45
CA LEU A 11 46.98 9.41 47.03
C LEU A 11 45.69 10.22 46.75
N ALA A 12 45.76 11.55 46.76
CA ALA A 12 44.60 12.40 46.47
C ALA A 12 44.18 12.29 44.99
N TRP A 13 45.16 12.23 44.08
CA TRP A 13 44.92 11.97 42.65
C TRP A 13 44.35 10.57 42.41
N LEU A 14 44.87 9.57 43.11
CA LEU A 14 44.38 8.18 43.01
C LEU A 14 42.92 8.07 43.47
N GLY A 15 42.56 8.74 44.58
CA GLY A 15 41.18 8.80 45.07
C GLY A 15 40.24 9.50 44.09
N LEU A 16 40.67 10.62 43.49
CA LEU A 16 39.90 11.33 42.47
C LEU A 16 39.67 10.47 41.22
N LEU A 17 40.71 9.80 40.72
CA LEU A 17 40.61 8.90 39.58
C LEU A 17 39.66 7.74 39.87
N LEU A 18 39.74 7.14 41.06
CA LEU A 18 38.85 6.05 41.47
C LEU A 18 37.39 6.51 41.52
N ALA A 19 37.13 7.70 42.07
CA ALA A 19 35.79 8.28 42.13
C ALA A 19 35.23 8.57 40.72
N VAL A 20 36.05 9.10 39.81
CA VAL A 20 35.66 9.35 38.41
C VAL A 20 35.33 8.04 37.69
N VAL A 21 36.15 7.00 37.87
CA VAL A 21 35.92 5.68 37.27
C VAL A 21 34.61 5.08 37.79
N LEU A 22 34.36 5.14 39.10
CA LEU A 22 33.14 4.63 39.73
C LEU A 22 31.87 5.36 39.26
N LEU A 23 31.95 6.67 39.01
CA LEU A 23 30.83 7.46 38.50
C LEU A 23 30.59 7.25 36.99
N ALA A 24 31.64 7.04 36.20
CA ALA A 24 31.54 6.89 34.75
C ALA A 24 31.08 5.48 34.29
N THR A 25 31.38 4.44 35.07
CA THR A 25 31.02 3.05 34.72
C THR A 25 29.52 2.82 34.47
N PRO A 26 28.59 3.26 35.35
CA PRO A 26 27.16 3.06 35.13
C PRO A 26 26.64 3.84 33.91
N ILE A 27 27.17 5.04 33.66
CA ILE A 27 26.80 5.87 32.51
C ILE A 27 27.20 5.18 31.20
N ALA A 28 28.42 4.64 31.14
CA ALA A 28 28.89 3.89 29.96
C ALA A 28 28.01 2.66 29.69
N CYS A 29 27.67 1.88 30.73
CA CYS A 29 26.77 0.74 30.60
C CYS A 29 25.38 1.12 30.07
N GLN A 30 24.80 2.22 30.57
CA GLN A 30 23.50 2.70 30.08
C GLN A 30 23.55 3.11 28.60
N VAL A 31 24.61 3.81 28.18
CA VAL A 31 24.81 4.19 26.78
C VAL A 31 24.96 2.95 25.88
N HIS A 32 25.74 1.94 26.29
CA HIS A 32 25.86 0.69 25.53
C HIS A 32 24.52 -0.04 25.40
N ARG A 33 23.74 -0.12 26.49
CA ARG A 33 22.40 -0.72 26.45
C ARG A 33 21.45 0.04 25.53
N LYS A 34 21.47 1.38 25.57
CA LYS A 34 20.65 2.22 24.70
C LYS A 34 21.02 2.01 23.23
N ARG A 35 22.31 2.04 22.89
CA ARG A 35 22.78 1.79 21.52
C ARG A 35 22.40 0.39 21.02
N ALA A 36 22.49 -0.63 21.87
CA ALA A 36 22.09 -1.99 21.52
C ALA A 36 20.56 -2.13 21.34
N ALA A 37 19.76 -1.33 22.05
CA ALA A 37 18.31 -1.27 21.83
C ALA A 37 17.97 -0.52 20.53
N GLU A 38 18.61 0.62 20.29
CA GLU A 38 18.47 1.40 19.05
C GLU A 38 18.86 0.57 17.82
N ALA A 39 19.96 -0.18 17.89
CA ALA A 39 20.38 -1.08 16.82
C ALA A 39 19.31 -2.14 16.49
N ARG A 40 18.71 -2.76 17.51
CA ARG A 40 17.64 -3.74 17.32
C ARG A 40 16.38 -3.14 16.71
N VAL A 41 16.01 -1.92 17.13
CA VAL A 41 14.87 -1.20 16.55
C VAL A 41 15.15 -0.87 15.09
N ASN A 42 16.34 -0.37 14.77
CA ASN A 42 16.73 -0.05 13.39
C ASN A 42 16.77 -1.29 12.50
N GLU A 43 17.28 -2.41 13.01
CA GLU A 43 17.29 -3.70 12.31
C GLU A 43 15.85 -4.19 12.04
N ALA A 44 15.00 -4.20 13.07
CA ALA A 44 13.59 -4.58 12.92
C ALA A 44 12.84 -3.66 11.94
N GLN A 45 13.12 -2.36 11.94
CA GLN A 45 12.56 -1.41 10.98
C GLN A 45 13.06 -1.67 9.55
N ALA A 46 14.35 -1.99 9.38
CA ALA A 46 14.91 -2.32 8.08
C ALA A 46 14.30 -3.60 7.51
N ASP A 47 14.11 -4.63 8.32
CA ASP A 47 13.48 -5.88 7.91
C ASP A 47 12.00 -5.69 7.61
N ALA A 48 11.26 -4.94 8.44
CA ALA A 48 9.88 -4.58 8.16
C ALA A 48 9.74 -3.79 6.86
N ALA A 49 10.65 -2.86 6.57
CA ALA A 49 10.64 -2.10 5.32
C ALA A 49 10.91 -2.98 4.10
N ARG A 50 11.83 -3.96 4.21
CA ARG A 50 12.09 -4.93 3.13
C ARG A 50 10.87 -5.81 2.87
N GLU A 51 10.22 -6.30 3.92
CA GLU A 51 9.05 -7.15 3.80
C GLU A 51 7.86 -6.39 3.22
N ALA A 52 7.60 -5.18 3.71
CA ALA A 52 6.59 -4.29 3.14
C ALA A 52 6.87 -3.98 1.67
N GLY A 53 8.14 -3.77 1.31
CA GLY A 53 8.54 -3.57 -0.09
C GLY A 53 8.24 -4.78 -0.97
N ARG A 54 8.49 -5.99 -0.49
CA ARG A 54 8.15 -7.24 -1.20
C ARG A 54 6.64 -7.41 -1.37
N ASP A 55 5.87 -7.22 -0.31
CA ASP A 55 4.41 -7.36 -0.36
C ASP A 55 3.77 -6.31 -1.28
N ALA A 56 4.29 -5.08 -1.29
CA ALA A 56 3.85 -4.05 -2.21
C ALA A 56 4.09 -4.44 -3.68
N VAL A 57 5.31 -4.90 -4.01
CA VAL A 57 5.64 -5.36 -5.37
C VAL A 57 4.80 -6.56 -5.77
N GLU A 58 4.60 -7.52 -4.87
CA GLU A 58 3.79 -8.70 -5.14
C GLU A 58 2.32 -8.32 -5.37
N THR A 59 1.77 -7.44 -4.54
CA THR A 59 0.38 -6.97 -4.66
C THR A 59 0.16 -6.24 -5.99
N VAL A 60 1.08 -5.35 -6.38
CA VAL A 60 1.03 -4.65 -7.67
C VAL A 60 1.17 -5.65 -8.83
N GLY A 61 2.10 -6.59 -8.74
CA GLY A 61 2.27 -7.63 -9.77
C GLY A 61 1.04 -8.54 -9.93
N ARG A 62 0.41 -8.93 -8.81
CA ARG A 62 -0.84 -9.69 -8.82
C ARG A 62 -1.99 -8.87 -9.43
N ALA A 63 -2.07 -7.56 -9.13
CA ALA A 63 -3.08 -6.67 -9.72
C ALA A 63 -2.92 -6.55 -11.24
N ALA A 64 -1.71 -6.23 -11.71
CA ALA A 64 -1.39 -6.12 -13.13
C ALA A 64 -1.70 -7.44 -13.89
N THR A 65 -1.40 -8.59 -13.28
CA THR A 65 -1.71 -9.90 -13.87
C THR A 65 -3.21 -10.10 -14.04
N ARG A 66 -4.02 -9.73 -13.03
CA ARG A 66 -5.49 -9.84 -13.10
C ARG A 66 -6.08 -8.92 -14.16
N GLU A 67 -5.56 -7.69 -14.27
CA GLU A 67 -5.98 -6.75 -15.31
C GLU A 67 -5.69 -7.30 -16.71
N ALA A 68 -4.45 -7.79 -16.94
CA ALA A 68 -4.08 -8.40 -18.21
C ALA A 68 -4.95 -9.62 -18.58
N GLN A 69 -5.28 -10.47 -17.61
CA GLN A 69 -6.19 -11.60 -17.80
C GLN A 69 -7.63 -11.14 -18.10
N GLY A 70 -8.12 -10.13 -17.38
CA GLY A 70 -9.45 -9.55 -17.61
C GLY A 70 -9.58 -8.93 -19.00
N ASP A 71 -8.55 -8.22 -19.44
CA ASP A 71 -8.48 -7.64 -20.78
C ASP A 71 -8.42 -8.71 -21.87
N ALA A 72 -7.61 -9.76 -21.68
CA ALA A 72 -7.53 -10.88 -22.60
C ALA A 72 -8.90 -11.59 -22.73
N LEU A 73 -9.56 -11.84 -21.60
CA LEU A 73 -10.89 -12.44 -21.57
C LEU A 73 -11.93 -11.55 -22.26
N THR A 74 -11.92 -10.25 -21.98
CA THR A 74 -12.84 -9.28 -22.61
C THR A 74 -12.67 -9.25 -24.12
N ARG A 75 -11.42 -9.24 -24.61
CA ARG A 75 -11.13 -9.30 -26.05
C ARG A 75 -11.54 -10.64 -26.67
N SER A 76 -11.32 -11.76 -25.99
CA SER A 76 -11.76 -13.08 -26.47
C SER A 76 -13.28 -13.11 -26.59
N ASN A 77 -13.99 -12.66 -25.55
CA ASN A 77 -15.44 -12.64 -25.53
C ASN A 77 -16.01 -11.73 -26.63
N ASP A 78 -15.48 -10.52 -26.83
CA ASP A 78 -15.92 -9.64 -27.92
C ASP A 78 -15.73 -10.31 -29.29
N LYS A 79 -14.59 -10.96 -29.50
CA LYS A 79 -14.34 -11.73 -30.73
C LYS A 79 -15.32 -12.88 -30.88
N GLU A 80 -15.54 -13.68 -29.84
CA GLU A 80 -16.46 -14.83 -29.88
C GLU A 80 -17.89 -14.38 -30.14
N ILE A 81 -18.37 -13.33 -29.46
CA ILE A 81 -19.71 -12.78 -29.65
C ILE A 81 -19.88 -12.27 -31.08
N ARG A 82 -18.91 -11.51 -31.62
CA ARG A 82 -19.01 -10.97 -32.99
C ARG A 82 -18.91 -12.02 -34.08
N ASN A 83 -18.22 -13.12 -33.83
CA ASN A 83 -18.07 -14.22 -34.79
C ASN A 83 -19.08 -15.37 -34.56
N ALA A 84 -19.96 -15.25 -33.56
CA ALA A 84 -20.97 -16.25 -33.28
C ALA A 84 -21.97 -16.37 -34.44
N GLN A 85 -22.52 -17.57 -34.64
CA GLN A 85 -23.56 -17.76 -35.64
C GLN A 85 -24.77 -16.87 -35.30
N GLY A 86 -25.18 -16.04 -36.27
CA GLY A 86 -26.26 -15.09 -36.08
C GLY A 86 -25.85 -13.79 -35.37
N ALA A 87 -24.57 -13.54 -35.14
CA ALA A 87 -24.08 -12.27 -34.60
C ALA A 87 -24.50 -11.06 -35.46
N ASP A 88 -24.52 -11.24 -36.78
CA ASP A 88 -24.98 -10.23 -37.75
C ASP A 88 -26.47 -10.33 -38.07
N ALA A 89 -27.20 -11.28 -37.47
CA ALA A 89 -28.63 -11.42 -37.72
C ALA A 89 -29.36 -10.19 -37.19
N ARG A 90 -30.16 -9.56 -38.04
CA ARG A 90 -30.96 -8.41 -37.64
C ARG A 90 -31.96 -8.84 -36.57
N VAL A 91 -31.87 -8.22 -35.40
CA VAL A 91 -32.86 -8.39 -34.33
C VAL A 91 -34.21 -7.85 -34.80
N HIS A 92 -35.29 -8.59 -34.55
CA HIS A 92 -36.64 -8.14 -34.86
C HIS A 92 -36.93 -6.78 -34.17
N PRO A 93 -37.54 -5.80 -34.85
CA PRO A 93 -37.75 -4.47 -34.29
C PRO A 93 -38.50 -4.48 -32.95
N ASP A 94 -39.50 -5.34 -32.79
CA ASP A 94 -40.26 -5.45 -31.54
C ASP A 94 -39.42 -5.95 -30.36
N ALA A 95 -38.55 -6.95 -30.60
CA ALA A 95 -37.64 -7.47 -29.57
C ALA A 95 -36.61 -6.41 -29.17
N HIS A 96 -36.09 -5.67 -30.14
CA HIS A 96 -35.18 -4.55 -29.89
C HIS A 96 -35.87 -3.42 -29.10
N ALA A 97 -37.11 -3.06 -29.46
CA ALA A 97 -37.88 -2.03 -28.77
C ALA A 97 -38.20 -2.42 -27.31
N ALA A 98 -38.58 -3.68 -27.08
CA ALA A 98 -38.83 -4.23 -25.74
C ALA A 98 -37.55 -4.29 -24.90
N GLY A 99 -36.43 -4.74 -25.49
CA GLY A 99 -35.13 -4.76 -24.81
C GLY A 99 -34.67 -3.37 -24.38
N LEU A 100 -34.80 -2.39 -25.28
CA LEU A 100 -34.52 -0.99 -24.95
C LEU A 100 -35.48 -0.44 -23.87
N ASP A 101 -36.75 -0.87 -23.86
CA ASP A 101 -37.73 -0.38 -22.87
C ASP A 101 -37.34 -0.85 -21.47
N SER A 102 -36.99 -2.13 -21.36
CA SER A 102 -36.47 -2.74 -20.14
C SER A 102 -35.18 -2.06 -19.67
N LEU A 103 -34.27 -1.73 -20.59
CA LEU A 103 -33.03 -1.01 -20.30
C LEU A 103 -33.31 0.39 -19.74
N CYS A 104 -34.17 1.19 -20.39
CA CYS A 104 -34.45 2.56 -19.98
C CYS A 104 -35.18 2.68 -18.63
N ARG A 105 -35.82 1.60 -18.15
CA ARG A 105 -36.41 1.57 -16.80
C ARG A 105 -35.37 1.49 -15.69
N ARG A 106 -34.17 0.97 -15.98
CA ARG A 106 -33.08 0.81 -15.01
C ARG A 106 -32.46 2.16 -14.66
N ALA A 107 -32.21 2.39 -13.36
CA ALA A 107 -31.66 3.66 -12.87
C ALA A 107 -30.35 4.07 -13.57
N ALA A 108 -29.46 3.12 -13.86
CA ALA A 108 -28.18 3.38 -14.51
C ALA A 108 -28.29 3.90 -15.96
N TYR A 109 -29.41 3.68 -16.65
CA TYR A 109 -29.57 3.99 -18.07
C TYR A 109 -30.66 5.04 -18.36
N ARG A 110 -31.50 5.35 -17.37
CA ARG A 110 -32.66 6.24 -17.52
C ARG A 110 -32.31 7.60 -18.11
N ASP A 111 -31.19 8.17 -17.67
CA ASP A 111 -30.76 9.52 -18.05
C ASP A 111 -29.84 9.54 -19.27
N SER A 112 -29.58 8.38 -19.88
CA SER A 112 -28.83 8.33 -21.14
C SER A 112 -29.58 9.09 -22.24
N GLU A 113 -28.84 9.74 -23.15
CA GLU A 113 -29.42 10.46 -24.29
C GLU A 113 -30.40 9.59 -25.07
N ARG A 114 -30.03 8.33 -25.32
CA ARG A 114 -30.85 7.35 -26.03
C ARG A 114 -32.19 7.05 -25.35
N CYS A 115 -32.27 7.10 -24.02
CA CYS A 115 -33.52 6.90 -23.27
C CYS A 115 -34.35 8.17 -23.13
N ARG A 116 -33.71 9.35 -23.10
CA ARG A 116 -34.39 10.65 -23.03
C ARG A 116 -35.07 11.03 -24.34
N LEU A 117 -34.43 10.72 -25.47
CA LEU A 117 -34.95 11.02 -26.81
C LEU A 117 -35.97 9.99 -27.30
N ARG A 118 -36.26 8.96 -26.49
CA ARG A 118 -37.16 7.88 -26.88
C ARG A 118 -38.61 8.26 -26.62
N GLU A 119 -39.45 8.06 -27.63
CA GLU A 119 -40.90 7.99 -27.43
C GLU A 119 -41.29 6.66 -26.77
N PRO A 120 -42.12 6.67 -25.71
CA PRO A 120 -42.61 5.45 -25.09
C PRO A 120 -43.44 4.65 -26.10
N ALA A 121 -43.27 3.32 -26.11
CA ALA A 121 -44.04 2.48 -27.02
C ALA A 121 -45.55 2.57 -26.68
N PRO A 122 -46.45 2.59 -27.69
CA PRO A 122 -47.88 2.52 -27.45
C PRO A 122 -48.22 1.22 -26.72
N ARG A 123 -49.08 1.32 -25.70
CA ARG A 123 -49.52 0.19 -24.87
C ARG A 123 -50.62 -0.62 -25.54
#